data_AF-A0AAE9PRB7-F1
#
_entry.id   AF-A0AAE9PRB7-F1
#
_cell.length_a   1.000
_cell.length_b   1.000
_cell.length_c   1.000
_cell.angle_alpha   90.00
_cell.angle_beta   90.00
_cell.angle_gamma   90.00
#
_symmetry.space_group_name_H-M   'P 1'
#
loop_
_entity.id
_entity.type
_entity.pdbx_description
1 polymer ?
#
loop_
_entity_poly.entity_id
_entity_poly.type
_entity_poly.pdbx_seq_one_letter_code
_entity_poly.pdbx_strand_id
1 'polypeptide(L)'
;MPEENIRVAGPNDTSPTGLLFDTILNINNDVLPSNATGKLAANSRITGHGTIAHEVVGHYEAGLAGKSFQVMDDEFNVITRNFALDEAQASIRAARFAPDLTQLERIMLLRDGITRLKNEGIKIREVKDILFIHER
;
A
#
# COMPACT_ATOMS: atom_id res chain seq x y z
N MET A 1 12.58 -1.59 5.23
CA MET A 1 13.19 -1.79 3.90
C MET A 1 14.57 -1.14 3.90
N PRO A 2 15.60 -1.73 3.25
CA PRO A 2 16.91 -1.09 3.08
C PRO A 2 16.81 0.21 2.27
N GLU A 3 17.65 1.20 2.57
CA GLU A 3 17.57 2.52 1.91
C GLU A 3 17.92 2.47 0.42
N GLU A 4 18.86 1.61 0.04
CA GLU A 4 19.27 1.37 -1.35
C GLU A 4 18.13 0.82 -2.23
N ASN A 5 17.10 0.25 -1.60
CA ASN A 5 15.93 -0.29 -2.25
C ASN A 5 14.81 0.75 -2.42
N ILE A 6 15.02 1.99 -1.96
CA ILE A 6 14.07 3.08 -2.11
C ILE A 6 14.51 3.96 -3.28
N ARG A 7 13.68 4.00 -4.33
CA ARG A 7 13.88 4.86 -5.49
C ARG A 7 12.86 5.98 -5.48
N VAL A 8 13.32 7.22 -5.38
CA VAL A 8 12.47 8.39 -5.62
C VAL A 8 12.47 8.73 -7.11
N ALA A 9 11.28 8.80 -7.69
CA ALA A 9 11.06 9.02 -9.11
C ALA A 9 11.50 10.44 -9.53
N GLY A 10 12.18 10.54 -10.68
CA GLY A 10 12.57 11.83 -11.24
C GLY A 10 11.37 12.64 -11.77
N PRO A 11 11.56 13.92 -12.15
CA PRO A 11 10.47 14.80 -12.59
C PRO A 11 9.73 14.34 -13.86
N ASN A 12 10.36 13.48 -14.67
CA ASN A 12 9.79 12.92 -15.90
C ASN A 12 9.31 11.46 -15.74
N ASP A 13 9.43 10.89 -14.54
CA ASP A 13 9.06 9.51 -14.26
C ASP A 13 7.56 9.45 -13.88
N THR A 14 6.81 8.64 -14.62
CA THR A 14 5.36 8.47 -14.45
C THR A 14 5.00 7.14 -13.78
N SER A 15 5.99 6.37 -13.32
CA SER A 15 5.77 5.08 -12.68
C SER A 15 5.03 5.28 -11.35
N PRO A 16 3.96 4.53 -11.05
CA PRO A 16 3.21 4.71 -9.81
C PRO A 16 4.07 4.43 -8.57
N THR A 17 3.68 4.99 -7.44
CA THR A 17 4.27 4.59 -6.15
C THR A 17 3.85 3.16 -5.83
N GLY A 18 4.81 2.31 -5.46
CA GLY A 18 4.56 0.89 -5.21
C GLY A 18 5.84 0.08 -5.07
N LEU A 19 5.71 -1.15 -4.57
CA LEU A 19 6.79 -2.14 -4.64
C LEU A 19 6.95 -2.70 -6.06
N LEU A 20 8.17 -2.63 -6.58
CA LEU A 20 8.63 -3.25 -7.81
C LEU A 20 9.47 -4.47 -7.46
N PHE A 21 9.21 -5.59 -8.14
CA PHE A 21 9.95 -6.85 -7.96
C PHE A 21 10.08 -7.27 -6.48
N ASP A 22 9.03 -7.01 -5.69
CA ASP A 22 8.92 -7.28 -4.24
C ASP A 22 10.03 -6.69 -3.35
N THR A 23 10.92 -5.88 -3.92
CA THR A 23 12.18 -5.50 -3.27
C THR A 23 12.53 -4.04 -3.44
N ILE A 24 12.00 -3.34 -4.45
CA ILE A 24 12.31 -1.94 -4.72
C ILE A 24 11.05 -1.09 -4.49
N LEU A 25 11.07 -0.18 -3.52
CA LEU A 25 10.00 0.81 -3.37
C LEU A 25 10.25 1.96 -4.34
N ASN A 26 9.41 2.08 -5.36
CA ASN A 26 9.34 3.28 -6.19
C ASN A 26 8.42 4.29 -5.53
N ILE A 27 8.90 5.52 -5.30
CA ILE A 27 8.12 6.64 -4.77
C ILE A 27 7.96 7.67 -5.88
N ASN A 28 6.76 7.79 -6.44
CA ASN A 28 6.46 8.79 -7.45
C ASN A 28 6.57 10.22 -6.85
N ASN A 29 6.91 11.19 -7.70
CA ASN A 29 7.01 12.59 -7.30
C ASN A 29 5.64 13.24 -6.95
N ASP A 30 4.53 12.65 -7.37
CA ASP A 30 3.17 13.16 -7.15
C ASP A 30 2.61 12.85 -5.74
N VAL A 31 3.20 11.87 -5.04
CA VAL A 31 2.82 11.51 -3.67
C VAL A 31 3.64 12.25 -2.61
N LEU A 32 4.77 12.86 -2.98
CA LEU A 32 5.60 13.61 -2.04
C LEU A 32 5.11 15.06 -1.88
N PRO A 33 5.24 15.66 -0.68
CA PRO A 33 4.95 17.07 -0.49
C PRO A 33 5.84 17.90 -1.42
N SER A 34 5.24 18.60 -2.38
CA SER A 34 5.93 19.50 -3.31
C SER A 34 5.40 20.91 -3.16
N ASN A 35 6.30 21.90 -3.18
CA ASN A 35 5.95 23.32 -3.20
C ASN A 35 5.52 23.80 -4.60
N ALA A 36 5.47 22.90 -5.60
CA ALA A 36 5.09 23.23 -6.97
C ALA A 36 3.56 23.27 -7.13
N THR A 37 3.02 24.45 -7.42
CA THR A 37 1.63 24.65 -7.82
C THR A 37 1.38 23.98 -9.18
N GLY A 38 0.52 22.95 -9.22
CA GLY A 38 -0.16 22.57 -10.48
C GLY A 38 -0.12 21.11 -10.96
N LYS A 39 0.21 20.10 -10.15
CA LYS A 39 0.05 18.68 -10.54
C LYS A 39 -0.52 17.78 -9.44
N LEU A 40 -1.51 18.27 -8.69
CA LEU A 40 -2.31 17.45 -7.78
C LEU A 40 -3.40 16.71 -8.59
N ALA A 41 -3.04 15.65 -9.30
CA ALA A 41 -4.00 14.89 -10.10
C ALA A 41 -3.71 13.39 -10.07
N ALA A 42 -4.08 12.72 -8.97
CA ALA A 42 -4.65 11.35 -8.93
C ALA A 42 -4.75 10.78 -7.51
N ASN A 43 -3.79 11.12 -6.62
CA ASN A 43 -3.62 10.44 -5.32
C ASN A 43 -4.15 11.24 -4.10
N SER A 44 -5.17 12.07 -4.27
CA SER A 44 -5.63 13.08 -3.29
C SER A 44 -6.33 12.54 -2.03
N ARG A 45 -6.28 11.23 -1.74
CA ARG A 45 -6.96 10.62 -0.59
C ARG A 45 -6.04 10.01 0.47
N ILE A 46 -4.73 9.84 0.21
CA ILE A 46 -3.76 9.34 1.20
C ILE A 46 -2.52 10.25 1.09
N THR A 47 -1.94 10.64 2.23
CA THR A 47 -0.73 11.48 2.26
C THR A 47 0.48 10.69 1.75
N GLY A 48 1.55 11.39 1.34
CA GLY A 48 2.81 10.73 1.00
C GLY A 48 3.35 9.80 2.10
N HIS A 49 3.25 10.22 3.36
CA HIS A 49 3.62 9.37 4.50
C HIS A 49 2.73 8.11 4.60
N GLY A 50 1.42 8.26 4.41
CA GLY A 50 0.48 7.15 4.39
C GLY A 50 0.78 6.16 3.27
N THR A 51 1.12 6.65 2.07
CA THR A 51 1.51 5.80 0.93
C THR A 51 2.81 5.05 1.23
N ILE A 52 3.85 5.72 1.73
CA ILE A 52 5.10 5.04 2.10
C ILE A 52 4.86 3.98 3.18
N ALA A 53 4.03 4.28 4.18
CA ALA A 53 3.68 3.32 5.21
C ALA A 53 2.92 2.11 4.66
N HIS A 54 2.01 2.32 3.70
CA HIS A 54 1.30 1.25 2.97
C HIS A 54 2.29 0.30 2.27
N GLU A 55 3.25 0.86 1.54
CA GLU A 55 4.22 0.04 0.82
C GLU A 55 5.21 -0.68 1.75
N VAL A 56 5.74 0.01 2.76
CA VAL A 56 6.81 -0.53 3.62
C VAL A 56 6.26 -1.41 4.74
N VAL A 57 5.37 -0.87 5.57
CA VAL A 57 4.83 -1.57 6.74
C VAL A 57 3.71 -2.53 6.33
N GLY A 58 2.97 -2.17 5.28
CA GLY A 58 1.95 -3.00 4.67
C GLY A 58 2.54 -4.14 3.85
N HIS A 59 2.92 -3.86 2.60
CA HIS A 59 3.33 -4.91 1.66
C HIS A 59 4.71 -5.51 1.96
N TYR A 60 5.75 -4.69 2.12
CA TYR A 60 7.12 -5.19 2.22
C TYR A 60 7.34 -6.08 3.45
N GLU A 61 6.88 -5.65 4.62
CA GLU A 61 6.97 -6.46 5.84
C GLU A 61 6.09 -7.72 5.80
N ALA A 62 4.92 -7.65 5.16
CA ALA A 62 4.12 -8.85 4.94
C ALA A 62 4.83 -9.85 4.00
N GLY A 63 5.51 -9.34 2.97
CA GLY A 63 6.34 -10.14 2.06
C GLY A 63 7.50 -10.83 2.77
N LEU A 64 8.25 -10.08 3.60
CA LEU A 64 9.32 -10.66 4.44
C LEU A 64 8.83 -11.77 5.36
N ALA A 65 7.59 -11.67 5.85
CA ALA A 65 6.97 -12.69 6.69
C ALA A 65 6.37 -13.87 5.90
N GLY A 66 6.43 -13.85 4.57
CA GLY A 66 5.78 -14.85 3.71
C GLY A 66 4.25 -14.82 3.79
N LYS A 67 3.68 -13.63 4.01
CA LYS A 67 2.23 -13.39 4.22
C LYS A 67 1.58 -12.56 3.10
N SER A 68 2.30 -12.26 2.03
CA SER A 68 1.72 -11.65 0.83
C SER A 68 0.79 -12.63 0.12
N PHE A 69 -0.24 -12.11 -0.53
CA PHE A 69 -1.09 -12.91 -1.39
C PHE A 69 -0.51 -12.98 -2.80
N GLN A 70 -0.69 -14.12 -3.47
CA GLN A 70 -0.43 -14.23 -4.90
C GLN A 70 -1.47 -13.38 -5.66
N VAL A 71 -1.05 -12.24 -6.22
CA VAL A 71 -1.96 -11.30 -6.90
C VAL A 71 -2.10 -11.54 -8.40
N MET A 72 -1.23 -12.36 -9.00
CA MET A 72 -1.28 -12.75 -10.41
C MET A 72 -1.22 -14.27 -10.55
N ASP A 73 -1.92 -14.81 -11.56
CA ASP A 73 -1.78 -16.20 -11.98
C ASP A 73 -0.53 -16.43 -12.85
N ASP A 74 -0.30 -17.67 -13.26
CA ASP A 74 0.87 -18.06 -14.06
C ASP A 74 0.86 -17.43 -15.46
N GLU A 75 -0.30 -16.96 -15.93
CA GLU A 75 -0.51 -16.24 -17.18
C GLU A 75 -0.48 -14.71 -17.03
N PHE A 76 -0.07 -14.21 -15.86
CA PHE A 76 0.01 -12.77 -15.52
C PHE A 76 -1.35 -12.04 -15.51
N ASN A 77 -2.47 -12.75 -15.33
CA ASN A 77 -3.75 -12.11 -15.08
C ASN A 77 -3.89 -11.79 -13.60
N VAL A 78 -4.51 -10.64 -13.29
CA VAL A 78 -4.75 -10.24 -11.91
C VAL A 78 -5.83 -11.13 -11.28
N ILE A 79 -5.48 -11.76 -10.15
CA ILE A 79 -6.43 -12.45 -9.29
C ILE A 79 -7.11 -11.41 -8.41
N THR A 80 -8.21 -10.82 -8.90
CA THR A 80 -8.89 -9.65 -8.30
C THR A 80 -9.14 -9.80 -6.81
N ARG A 81 -9.59 -10.99 -6.38
CA ARG A 81 -9.85 -11.28 -4.97
C ARG A 81 -8.58 -11.17 -4.12
N ASN A 82 -7.47 -11.74 -4.58
CA ASN A 82 -6.21 -11.73 -3.85
C ASN A 82 -5.58 -10.34 -3.88
N PHE A 83 -5.68 -9.64 -5.00
CA PHE A 83 -5.27 -8.24 -5.10
C PHE A 83 -5.99 -7.37 -4.04
N ALA A 84 -7.31 -7.50 -3.91
CA ALA A 84 -8.05 -6.76 -2.89
C ALA A 84 -7.70 -7.16 -1.46
N LEU A 85 -7.37 -8.43 -1.21
CA LEU A 85 -6.88 -8.87 0.11
C LEU A 85 -5.50 -8.31 0.43
N ASP A 86 -4.57 -8.34 -0.51
CA ASP A 86 -3.20 -7.87 -0.31
C ASP A 86 -3.17 -6.37 -0.05
N GLU A 87 -3.88 -5.59 -0.85
CA GLU A 87 -4.00 -4.15 -0.65
C GLU A 87 -4.70 -3.80 0.66
N ALA A 88 -5.79 -4.51 1.01
CA ALA A 88 -6.48 -4.28 2.27
C ALA A 88 -5.61 -4.65 3.49
N GLN A 89 -4.84 -5.73 3.38
CA GLN A 89 -3.84 -6.10 4.37
C GLN A 89 -2.83 -4.98 4.54
N ALA A 90 -2.28 -4.47 3.44
CA ALA A 90 -1.28 -3.41 3.47
C ALA A 90 -1.80 -2.13 4.13
N SER A 91 -2.99 -1.63 3.74
CA SER A 91 -3.55 -0.41 4.34
C SER A 91 -3.83 -0.60 5.84
N ILE A 92 -4.40 -1.75 6.24
CA ILE A 92 -4.72 -2.03 7.65
C ILE A 92 -3.44 -2.19 8.49
N ARG A 93 -2.43 -2.88 7.97
CA ARG A 93 -1.12 -3.03 8.62
C ARG A 93 -0.44 -1.68 8.81
N ALA A 94 -0.37 -0.87 7.76
CA ALA A 94 0.20 0.47 7.81
C ALA A 94 -0.49 1.32 8.88
N ALA A 95 -1.82 1.33 8.90
CA ALA A 95 -2.58 2.07 9.90
C ALA A 95 -2.31 1.62 11.35
N ARG A 96 -2.09 0.32 11.57
CA ARG A 96 -1.86 -0.27 12.90
C ARG A 96 -0.43 -0.09 13.40
N PHE A 97 0.54 -0.30 12.52
CA PHE A 97 1.92 -0.56 12.94
C PHE A 97 2.93 0.50 12.50
N ALA A 98 2.60 1.37 11.54
CA ALA A 98 3.52 2.43 11.15
C ALA A 98 3.68 3.42 12.31
N PRO A 99 4.91 3.75 12.74
CA PRO A 99 5.13 4.57 13.93
C PRO A 99 4.74 6.04 13.72
N ASP A 100 5.00 6.59 12.54
CA ASP A 100 4.99 8.04 12.29
C ASP A 100 3.73 8.57 11.61
N LEU A 101 2.64 7.80 11.63
CA LEU A 101 1.36 8.24 11.08
C LEU A 101 0.52 8.99 12.11
N THR A 102 -0.04 10.11 11.69
CA THR A 102 -1.08 10.85 12.43
C THR A 102 -2.36 9.99 12.55
N GLN A 103 -3.22 10.32 13.52
CA GLN A 103 -4.50 9.62 13.65
C GLN A 103 -5.37 9.73 12.39
N LEU A 104 -5.34 10.89 11.71
CA LEU A 104 -6.09 11.09 10.48
C LEU A 104 -5.62 10.14 9.37
N GLU A 105 -4.31 10.01 9.16
CA GLU A 105 -3.73 9.09 8.17
C GLU A 105 -4.05 7.63 8.49
N ARG A 106 -4.00 7.23 9.76
CA ARG A 106 -4.41 5.87 10.19
C ARG A 106 -5.87 5.59 9.86
N ILE A 107 -6.77 6.55 10.12
CA ILE A 107 -8.20 6.41 9.78
C ILE A 107 -8.39 6.33 8.26
N MET A 108 -7.66 7.14 7.49
CA MET A 108 -7.71 7.12 6.02
C MET A 108 -7.30 5.75 5.48
N LEU A 109 -6.19 5.19 5.96
CA LEU A 109 -5.71 3.85 5.57
C LEU A 109 -6.66 2.72 6.01
N LEU A 110 -7.24 2.77 7.21
CA LEU A 110 -8.25 1.78 7.63
C LEU A 110 -9.48 1.82 6.72
N ARG A 111 -9.95 3.02 6.36
CA ARG A 111 -11.07 3.19 5.43
C ARG A 111 -10.73 2.72 4.03
N ASP A 112 -9.51 2.98 3.57
CA ASP A 112 -9.02 2.50 2.28
C ASP A 112 -9.08 0.96 2.22
N GLY A 113 -8.46 0.26 3.18
CA GLY A 113 -8.48 -1.19 3.22
C GLY A 113 -9.89 -1.79 3.29
N ILE A 114 -10.77 -1.23 4.12
CA ILE A 114 -12.18 -1.67 4.19
C ILE A 114 -12.91 -1.43 2.85
N THR A 115 -12.64 -0.30 2.18
CA THR A 115 -13.27 0.04 0.89
C THR A 115 -12.83 -0.93 -0.21
N ARG A 116 -11.56 -1.31 -0.24
CA ARG A 116 -11.02 -2.28 -1.20
C ARG A 116 -11.70 -3.64 -1.07
N LEU A 117 -11.83 -4.16 0.15
CA LEU A 117 -12.59 -5.40 0.40
C LEU A 117 -14.05 -5.26 -0.05
N LYS A 118 -14.70 -4.13 0.30
CA LYS A 118 -16.10 -3.89 -0.04
C LYS A 118 -16.33 -3.84 -1.56
N ASN A 119 -15.41 -3.26 -2.33
CA ASN A 119 -15.52 -3.18 -3.79
C ASN A 119 -15.56 -4.57 -4.43
N GLU A 120 -14.89 -5.55 -3.83
CA GLU A 120 -14.93 -6.96 -4.24
C GLU A 120 -16.01 -7.79 -3.53
N GLY A 121 -16.93 -7.14 -2.80
CA GLY A 121 -18.00 -7.82 -2.07
C GLY A 121 -17.53 -8.63 -0.85
N ILE A 122 -16.29 -8.44 -0.40
CA ILE A 122 -15.68 -9.17 0.72
C ILE A 122 -15.98 -8.44 2.03
N LYS A 123 -16.49 -9.15 3.04
CA LYS A 123 -16.67 -8.56 4.38
C LYS A 123 -15.42 -8.80 5.22
N ILE A 124 -14.90 -7.76 5.88
CA ILE A 124 -13.72 -7.88 6.75
C ILE A 124 -13.84 -9.01 7.79
N ARG A 125 -15.04 -9.24 8.34
CA ARG A 125 -15.28 -10.31 9.33
C ARG A 125 -15.06 -11.73 8.79
N GLU A 126 -15.12 -11.92 7.47
CA GLU A 126 -14.93 -13.21 6.79
C GLU A 126 -13.45 -13.48 6.48
N VAL A 127 -12.62 -12.43 6.50
CA VAL A 127 -11.21 -12.52 6.07
C VAL A 127 -10.22 -12.04 7.13
N LYS A 128 -10.67 -11.41 8.21
CA LYS A 128 -9.79 -10.89 9.28
C LYS A 128 -8.77 -11.91 9.79
N ASP A 129 -9.14 -13.20 9.82
CA ASP A 129 -8.32 -14.27 10.37
C ASP A 129 -7.29 -14.80 9.36
N ILE A 130 -7.45 -14.49 8.06
CA ILE A 130 -6.47 -14.80 7.01
C ILE A 130 -5.56 -13.61 6.69
N LEU A 131 -5.96 -12.39 7.08
CA LEU A 131 -5.12 -11.21 6.93
C LEU A 131 -4.05 -11.16 8.03
N PHE A 132 -2.83 -10.82 7.64
CA PHE A 132 -1.71 -10.59 8.54
C PHE A 132 -1.77 -9.19 9.17
N ILE A 133 -2.75 -8.97 10.05
CA ILE A 133 -3.07 -7.64 10.63
C ILE A 133 -3.03 -7.60 12.17
N HIS A 134 -2.63 -8.71 12.80
CA HIS A 134 -2.64 -8.86 14.26
C HIS A 134 -1.26 -8.71 14.90
N GLU A 135 -0.19 -8.80 14.12
CA GLU A 135 1.20 -8.69 14.57
C GLU A 135 2.08 -8.11 13.47
N ARG A 136 3.29 -7.70 13.84
CA ARG A 136 4.30 -7.16 12.92
C ARG A 136 5.41 -8.17 12.73
#